data_AF-A0A5C1MD70-F1
#
_entry.id   AF-A0A5C1MD70-F1
#
_cell.length_a   1.000
_cell.length_b   1.000
_cell.length_c   1.000
_cell.angle_alpha   90.00
_cell.angle_beta   90.00
_cell.angle_gamma   90.00
#
_symmetry.space_group_name_H-M   'P 1'
#
loop_
_entity.id
_entity.type
_entity.pdbx_description
1 polymer ?
#
loop_
_entity_poly.entity_id
_entity_poly.type
_entity_poly.pdbx_seq_one_letter_code
_entity_poly.pdbx_strand_id
1 'polypeptide(L)'
;MLRKAKERFTAMDEKTKKRIEELIAVGEQVLATKRSPGEHVIGDFRIDANMAYLWATSVQHLLVSIFGQESEQYRKFSYQLGRQLTFSPASRALAILKSVLDDCERDHGHLAVPG
;
A
#
# COMPACT_ATOMS: atom_id res chain seq x y z
N MET A 1 6.21 -0.50 -33.35
CA MET A 1 5.53 0.31 -32.31
C MET A 1 5.51 -0.35 -30.92
N LEU A 2 6.03 -1.57 -30.72
CA LEU A 2 5.97 -2.30 -29.44
C LEU A 2 7.09 -1.97 -28.41
N ARG A 3 8.11 -1.17 -28.77
CA ARG A 3 9.22 -0.82 -27.86
C ARG A 3 8.88 0.30 -26.86
N LYS A 4 8.04 1.27 -27.25
CA LYS A 4 7.68 2.42 -26.39
C LYS A 4 6.79 2.06 -25.18
N ALA A 5 6.06 0.94 -25.22
CA ALA A 5 5.26 0.49 -24.08
C ALA A 5 6.11 -0.21 -23.01
N LYS A 6 7.21 -0.85 -23.42
CA LYS A 6 8.09 -1.61 -22.53
C LYS A 6 9.09 -0.72 -21.77
N GLU A 7 9.43 0.45 -22.32
CA GLU A 7 10.30 1.46 -21.70
C GLU A 7 9.60 2.33 -20.64
N ARG A 8 8.27 2.34 -20.58
CA ARG A 8 7.52 3.05 -19.53
C ARG A 8 7.49 2.31 -18.18
N PHE A 9 7.98 1.07 -18.14
CA PHE A 9 7.76 0.16 -17.03
C PHE A 9 9.03 -0.20 -16.23
N THR A 10 10.18 0.41 -16.52
CA THR A 10 11.47 -0.02 -15.93
C THR A 10 12.11 0.99 -14.98
N ALA A 11 11.42 2.07 -14.65
CA ALA A 11 11.79 2.94 -13.54
C ALA A 11 10.50 3.56 -13.01
N MET A 12 10.04 3.09 -11.86
CA MET A 12 9.00 3.82 -11.14
C MET A 12 9.55 5.20 -10.82
N ASP A 13 8.88 6.27 -11.26
CA ASP A 13 9.44 7.61 -11.09
C ASP A 13 9.57 7.98 -9.59
N GLU A 14 10.55 8.82 -9.27
CA GLU A 14 10.82 9.29 -7.89
C GLU A 14 9.58 9.89 -7.21
N LYS A 15 8.67 10.47 -8.00
CA LYS A 15 7.42 11.03 -7.49
C LYS A 15 6.47 9.91 -7.01
N THR A 16 6.43 8.79 -7.71
CA THR A 16 5.64 7.61 -7.35
C THR A 16 6.24 6.92 -6.13
N LYS A 17 7.57 6.78 -6.05
CA LYS A 17 8.25 6.29 -4.85
C LYS A 17 7.90 7.13 -3.63
N LYS A 18 8.10 8.44 -3.72
CA LYS A 18 7.76 9.39 -2.65
C LYS A 18 6.29 9.29 -2.26
N ARG A 19 5.39 9.10 -3.23
CA ARG A 19 3.96 8.94 -2.95
C ARG A 19 3.65 7.67 -2.17
N ILE A 20 4.35 6.57 -2.43
CA ILE A 20 4.23 5.33 -1.65
C ILE A 20 4.71 5.56 -0.21
N GLU A 21 5.87 6.19 -0.03
CA GLU A 21 6.42 6.52 1.30
C GLU A 21 5.46 7.41 2.12
N GLU A 22 4.88 8.44 1.50
CA GLU A 22 3.86 9.29 2.13
C GLU A 22 2.65 8.46 2.59
N LEU A 23 2.15 7.54 1.76
CA LEU A 23 1.02 6.69 2.11
C LEU A 23 1.37 5.63 3.16
N ILE A 24 2.62 5.17 3.23
CA ILE A 24 3.11 4.33 4.32
C ILE A 24 3.06 5.11 5.63
N ALA A 25 3.61 6.33 5.65
CA ALA A 25 3.60 7.19 6.84
C ALA A 25 2.16 7.49 7.31
N VAL A 26 1.24 7.78 6.39
CA VAL A 26 -0.19 7.95 6.73
C VAL A 26 -0.80 6.66 7.28
N GLY A 27 -0.45 5.50 6.72
CA GLY A 27 -0.90 4.20 7.23
C GLY A 27 -0.41 3.93 8.66
N GLU A 28 0.81 4.34 8.99
CA GLU A 28 1.36 4.25 10.36
C GLU A 28 0.60 5.18 11.31
N GLN A 29 0.23 6.39 10.89
CA GLN A 29 -0.62 7.29 11.67
C GLN A 29 -2.02 6.69 11.89
N VAL A 30 -2.61 6.04 10.90
CA VAL A 30 -3.87 5.30 11.04
C VAL A 30 -3.74 4.22 12.11
N LEU A 31 -2.69 3.40 12.06
CA LEU A 31 -2.46 2.35 13.06
C LEU A 31 -2.21 2.91 14.46
N ALA A 32 -1.61 4.10 14.58
CA ALA A 32 -1.40 4.77 15.86
C ALA A 32 -2.70 5.15 16.58
N THR A 33 -3.83 5.23 15.86
CA THR A 33 -5.16 5.46 16.46
C THR A 33 -5.78 4.22 17.13
N LYS A 34 -5.01 3.14 17.26
CA LYS A 34 -5.41 1.86 17.87
C LYS A 34 -6.08 2.08 19.23
N ARG A 35 -7.29 1.55 19.38
CA ARG A 35 -8.05 1.57 20.63
C ARG A 35 -8.78 0.25 20.88
N SER A 36 -8.95 -0.09 22.16
CA SER A 36 -9.66 -1.29 22.59
C SER A 36 -11.13 -1.26 22.11
N PRO A 37 -11.72 -2.39 21.69
CA PRO A 37 -13.12 -2.45 21.28
C PRO A 37 -14.13 -2.33 22.44
N GLY A 38 -13.66 -2.35 23.71
CA GLY A 38 -14.46 -2.23 24.94
C GLY A 38 -14.32 -3.46 25.86
N GLU A 39 -14.62 -3.32 27.15
CA GLU A 39 -14.34 -4.35 28.19
C GLU A 39 -15.12 -5.67 28.03
N HIS A 40 -16.10 -5.75 27.12
CA HIS A 40 -16.90 -6.96 26.90
C HIS A 40 -17.06 -7.32 25.41
N VAL A 41 -16.18 -6.80 24.55
CA VAL A 41 -16.23 -7.08 23.11
C VAL A 41 -15.07 -7.99 22.72
N ILE A 42 -15.39 -9.23 22.34
CA ILE A 42 -14.42 -10.12 21.70
C ILE A 42 -14.33 -9.72 20.22
N GLY A 43 -13.22 -9.08 19.85
CA GLY A 43 -13.01 -8.61 18.50
C GLY A 43 -11.64 -7.95 18.31
N ASP A 44 -11.37 -7.54 17.08
CA ASP A 44 -10.13 -6.83 16.73
C ASP A 44 -10.09 -5.41 17.31
N PHE A 45 -8.90 -4.82 17.40
CA PHE A 45 -8.74 -3.43 17.81
C PHE A 45 -9.37 -2.50 16.79
N ARG A 46 -9.93 -1.40 17.29
CA ARG A 46 -10.48 -0.33 16.46
C ARG A 46 -9.37 0.66 16.10
N ILE A 47 -9.56 1.31 14.96
CA ILE A 47 -8.78 2.44 14.49
C ILE A 47 -9.76 3.57 14.13
N ASP A 48 -9.24 4.77 13.87
CA ASP A 48 -10.05 5.86 13.33
C ASP A 48 -10.53 5.48 11.92
N ALA A 49 -11.83 5.25 11.80
CA ALA A 49 -12.43 4.77 10.56
C ALA A 49 -12.28 5.81 9.44
N ASN A 50 -12.43 7.10 9.73
CA ASN A 50 -12.35 8.15 8.71
C ASN A 50 -10.93 8.23 8.14
N MET A 51 -9.92 8.25 9.00
CA MET A 51 -8.52 8.22 8.56
C MET A 51 -8.22 6.95 7.78
N ALA A 52 -8.69 5.79 8.27
CA ALA A 52 -8.42 4.51 7.64
C ALA A 52 -9.03 4.42 6.24
N TYR A 53 -10.29 4.84 6.05
CA TYR A 53 -10.94 4.80 4.73
C TYR A 53 -10.34 5.80 3.73
N LEU A 54 -9.97 7.00 4.18
CA LEU A 54 -9.29 7.99 3.33
C LEU A 54 -7.92 7.50 2.87
N TRP A 55 -7.16 6.90 3.79
CA TRP A 55 -5.88 6.26 3.49
C TRP A 55 -6.06 5.11 2.50
N ALA A 56 -6.96 4.17 2.77
CA ALA A 56 -7.19 3.01 1.93
C ALA A 56 -7.60 3.39 0.50
N THR A 57 -8.49 4.38 0.35
CA THR A 57 -8.90 4.90 -0.96
C THR A 57 -7.71 5.50 -1.72
N SER A 58 -6.87 6.26 -1.04
CA SER A 58 -5.68 6.86 -1.63
C SER A 58 -4.68 5.81 -2.12
N VAL A 59 -4.51 4.72 -1.35
CA VAL A 59 -3.66 3.59 -1.75
C VAL A 59 -4.26 2.83 -2.93
N GLN A 60 -5.57 2.56 -2.94
CA GLN A 60 -6.22 1.91 -4.07
C GLN A 60 -6.05 2.70 -5.37
N HIS A 61 -6.26 4.02 -5.34
CA HIS A 61 -6.03 4.87 -6.51
C HIS A 61 -4.59 4.80 -7.01
N LEU A 62 -3.61 4.81 -6.09
CA LEU A 62 -2.21 4.69 -6.45
C LEU A 62 -1.91 3.33 -7.09
N LEU A 63 -2.34 2.22 -6.46
CA LEU A 63 -2.09 0.87 -6.97
C LEU A 63 -2.74 0.63 -8.34
N VAL A 64 -3.95 1.14 -8.58
CA VAL A 64 -4.58 1.11 -9.90
C VAL A 64 -3.78 1.92 -10.91
N SER A 65 -3.28 3.10 -10.53
CA SER A 65 -2.49 3.95 -11.43
C SER A 65 -1.14 3.32 -11.82
N ILE A 66 -0.51 2.56 -10.93
CA ILE A 66 0.81 1.96 -11.18
C ILE A 66 0.67 0.59 -11.87
N PHE A 67 -0.16 -0.29 -11.30
CA PHE A 67 -0.21 -1.70 -11.67
C PHE A 67 -1.49 -2.10 -12.40
N GLY A 68 -2.50 -1.24 -12.41
CA GLY A 68 -3.84 -1.55 -12.92
C GLY A 68 -4.69 -2.32 -11.91
N GLN A 69 -6.00 -2.31 -12.15
CA GLN A 69 -7.01 -2.92 -11.27
C GLN A 69 -6.92 -4.46 -11.21
N GLU A 70 -6.38 -5.09 -12.25
CA GLU A 70 -6.22 -6.54 -12.30
C GLU A 70 -4.94 -7.05 -11.63
N SER A 71 -4.10 -6.14 -11.10
CA SER A 71 -2.84 -6.50 -10.46
C SER A 71 -3.03 -7.29 -9.17
N GLU A 72 -2.07 -8.18 -8.91
CA GLU A 72 -2.05 -8.98 -7.68
C GLU A 72 -1.94 -8.10 -6.44
N GLN A 73 -1.15 -7.02 -6.51
CA GLN A 73 -0.97 -6.03 -5.45
C GLN A 73 -2.30 -5.36 -5.09
N TYR A 74 -3.03 -4.87 -6.10
CA TYR A 74 -4.35 -4.25 -5.90
C TYR A 74 -5.36 -5.25 -5.31
N ARG A 75 -5.41 -6.47 -5.83
CA ARG A 75 -6.32 -7.53 -5.36
C ARG A 75 -6.03 -7.91 -3.90
N LYS A 76 -4.76 -8.15 -3.56
CA LYS A 76 -4.32 -8.46 -2.18
C LYS A 76 -4.64 -7.32 -1.21
N PHE A 77 -4.39 -6.09 -1.62
CA PHE A 77 -4.72 -4.90 -0.81
C PHE A 77 -6.23 -4.79 -0.58
N SER A 78 -7.02 -4.81 -1.66
CA SER A 78 -8.47 -4.67 -1.61
C SER A 78 -9.15 -5.80 -0.84
N TYR A 79 -8.59 -7.01 -0.88
CA TYR A 79 -9.07 -8.12 -0.06
C TYR A 79 -9.02 -7.81 1.45
N GLN A 80 -8.01 -7.08 1.92
CA GLN A 80 -7.94 -6.67 3.33
C GLN A 80 -9.06 -5.68 3.71
N LEU A 81 -9.59 -4.91 2.75
CA LEU A 81 -10.59 -3.87 3.02
C LEU A 81 -12.03 -4.41 3.03
N GLY A 82 -12.27 -5.58 2.44
CA GLY A 82 -13.63 -6.04 2.06
C GLY A 82 -14.55 -6.50 3.20
N ARG A 83 -14.10 -6.53 4.47
CA ARG A 83 -14.93 -6.99 5.60
C ARG A 83 -15.18 -5.88 6.62
N GLN A 84 -14.11 -5.27 7.12
CA GLN A 84 -14.13 -4.09 7.97
C GLN A 84 -12.70 -3.59 8.13
N LEU A 85 -12.49 -2.29 8.12
CA LEU A 85 -11.16 -1.71 8.27
C LEU A 85 -10.81 -1.55 9.76
N THR A 86 -10.57 -2.68 10.42
CA THR A 86 -10.05 -2.74 11.80
C THR A 86 -8.51 -2.77 11.80
N PHE A 87 -7.90 -2.81 12.99
CA PHE A 87 -6.45 -2.72 13.13
C PHE A 87 -5.70 -3.82 12.36
N SER A 88 -6.11 -5.09 12.47
CA SER A 88 -5.39 -6.22 11.88
C SER A 88 -5.44 -6.20 10.33
N PRO A 89 -6.61 -6.00 9.68
CA PRO A 89 -6.66 -5.78 8.23
C PRO A 89 -5.87 -4.56 7.75
N ALA A 90 -5.93 -3.42 8.47
CA ALA A 90 -5.17 -2.24 8.12
C ALA A 90 -3.65 -2.47 8.23
N SER A 91 -3.21 -3.20 9.26
CA SER A 91 -1.80 -3.57 9.43
C SER A 91 -1.29 -4.46 8.29
N ARG A 92 -2.08 -5.46 7.88
CA ARG A 92 -1.75 -6.29 6.72
C ARG A 92 -1.74 -5.51 5.41
N ALA A 93 -2.68 -4.59 5.23
CA ALA A 93 -2.73 -3.71 4.06
C ALA A 93 -1.49 -2.80 3.98
N LEU A 94 -1.03 -2.28 5.12
CA LEU A 94 0.22 -1.50 5.20
C LEU A 94 1.46 -2.35 4.88
N ALA A 95 1.51 -3.60 5.35
CA ALA A 95 2.60 -4.51 5.02
C ALA A 95 2.69 -4.81 3.51
N ILE A 96 1.54 -4.95 2.83
CA ILE A 96 1.51 -5.08 1.37
C ILE A 96 2.10 -3.83 0.70
N LEU A 97 1.74 -2.64 1.16
CA LEU A 97 2.27 -1.40 0.60
C LEU A 97 3.79 -1.25 0.82
N LYS A 98 4.30 -1.68 1.98
CA LYS A 98 5.74 -1.75 2.25
C LYS A 98 6.45 -2.72 1.31
N SER A 99 5.89 -3.91 1.08
CA SER A 99 6.42 -4.86 0.09
C SER A 99 6.48 -4.28 -1.32
N VAL A 100 5.47 -3.48 -1.72
CA VAL A 100 5.47 -2.81 -3.02
C VAL A 100 6.65 -1.83 -3.13
N LEU A 101 6.95 -1.07 -2.07
CA LEU A 101 8.12 -0.20 -2.05
C LEU A 101 9.42 -1.01 -2.18
N ASP A 102 9.56 -2.07 -1.38
CA ASP A 102 10.76 -2.92 -1.37
C ASP A 102 11.02 -3.58 -2.74
N ASP A 103 9.97 -4.04 -3.42
CA ASP A 103 10.08 -4.64 -4.75
C ASP A 103 10.56 -3.61 -5.78
N CYS A 104 10.03 -2.39 -5.69
CA CYS A 104 10.47 -1.30 -6.57
C CYS A 104 11.93 -0.89 -6.32
N GLU A 105 12.38 -0.85 -5.06
CA GLU A 105 13.77 -0.53 -4.74
C GLU A 105 14.75 -1.61 -5.21
N ARG A 106 14.34 -2.89 -5.15
CA ARG A 106 15.17 -4.00 -5.64
C ARG A 106 15.35 -3.97 -7.15
N ASP A 107 14.33 -3.57 -7.91
CA ASP A 107 14.45 -3.40 -9.36
C ASP A 107 15.44 -2.27 -9.74
N HIS A 108 15.63 -1.27 -8.88
CA HIS A 108 16.69 -0.25 -9.05
C HIS A 108 18.09 -0.76 -8.69
N GLY A 109 18.21 -1.78 -7.85
CA GLY A 109 19.50 -2.32 -7.39
C GLY A 109 20.25 -3.19 -8.42
N HIS A 110 19.59 -3.66 -9.49
CA HIS A 110 20.21 -4.57 -10.47
C HIS A 110 21.01 -3.88 -11.59
N LEU A 111 21.02 -2.53 -11.64
CA LEU A 111 21.79 -1.77 -12.64
C LEU A 111 23.07 -1.13 -12.09
N ALA A 112 23.39 -1.32 -10.80
CA ALA A 112 24.61 -0.81 -10.19
C ALA A 112 25.65 -1.92 -9.99
N VAL A 113 26.17 -2.47 -11.09
CA VAL A 113 27.45 -3.19 -11.08
C VAL A 113 28.39 -2.48 -12.05
N PRO A 114 29.33 -1.63 -11.58
CA PRO A 114 30.47 -1.22 -12.39
C PRO A 114 31.41 -2.42 -12.54
N GLY A 115 31.88 -2.63 -13.77
CA GLY A 115 32.92 -3.61 -14.08
C GLY A 115 34.28 -3.28 -13.50
#